data_AF-A0A6I7NUR9-F1
#
_entry.id   AF-A0A6I7NUR9-F1
#
_cell.length_a   1.000
_cell.length_b   1.000
_cell.length_c   1.000
_cell.angle_alpha   90.00
_cell.angle_beta   90.00
_cell.angle_gamma   90.00
#
_symmetry.space_group_name_H-M   'P 1'
#
loop_
_entity.id
_entity.type
_entity.pdbx_description
1 polymer ?
#
loop_
_entity_poly.entity_id
_entity_poly.type
_entity_poly.pdbx_seq_one_letter_code
_entity_poly.pdbx_strand_id
1 'polypeptide(L)'
;MNSKDSIQQRIFKTAGHSRITNEETNVGPSIQKEIEKLISPLLWDRNTDEKYYLQLLEKEKRTSAEEKELQSLYIKILNFNNWHTVVKHFGVKYAVEQMLTENVIRGLFPRPLRKKYEFVRNVLSEAL
;
A
#
# COMPACT_ATOMS: atom_id res chain seq x y z
N MET A 1 -38.02 11.06 -18.19
CA MET A 1 -37.50 10.65 -16.87
C MET A 1 -37.85 9.19 -16.66
N ASN A 2 -36.96 8.25 -16.39
CA ASN A 2 -35.49 8.17 -16.27
C ASN A 2 -35.17 6.70 -16.63
N SER A 3 -34.49 6.40 -17.73
CA SER A 3 -33.04 6.50 -17.98
C SER A 3 -32.23 5.45 -17.21
N LYS A 4 -31.89 4.38 -17.96
CA LYS A 4 -30.76 3.44 -17.83
C LYS A 4 -31.04 2.18 -16.98
N ASP A 5 -31.80 1.21 -17.46
CA ASP A 5 -31.43 0.24 -18.51
C ASP A 5 -30.24 0.63 -19.39
N SER A 6 -29.03 0.22 -19.00
CA SER A 6 -27.96 -0.16 -19.92
C SER A 6 -26.70 -0.59 -19.18
N ILE A 7 -26.19 -1.76 -19.58
CA ILE A 7 -24.85 -2.31 -19.33
C ILE A 7 -24.73 -3.13 -18.03
N GLN A 8 -25.33 -4.32 -18.03
CA GLN A 8 -24.99 -5.38 -17.07
C GLN A 8 -24.40 -6.65 -17.70
N GLN A 9 -24.32 -6.78 -19.03
CA GLN A 9 -23.63 -7.95 -19.62
C GLN A 9 -23.08 -7.61 -20.99
N ARG A 10 -21.75 -7.69 -21.18
CA ARG A 10 -21.12 -8.26 -22.39
C ARG A 10 -19.58 -8.22 -22.36
N ILE A 11 -19.02 -9.36 -22.81
CA ILE A 11 -17.68 -9.68 -23.36
C ILE A 11 -16.51 -9.69 -22.33
N PHE A 12 -15.70 -10.74 -22.13
CA PHE A 12 -15.16 -11.78 -23.02
C PHE A 12 -14.90 -13.13 -22.33
N LYS A 13 -15.34 -14.21 -23.00
CA LYS A 13 -14.63 -15.51 -23.08
C LYS A 13 -13.44 -15.30 -24.04
N THR A 14 -12.19 -15.52 -23.63
CA THR A 14 -11.17 -16.26 -24.43
C THR A 14 -9.87 -16.48 -23.65
N ALA A 15 -9.16 -17.53 -24.08
CA ALA A 15 -7.96 -18.11 -23.51
C ALA A 15 -6.73 -17.20 -23.45
N GLY A 16 -5.82 -17.53 -22.52
CA GLY A 16 -4.38 -17.55 -22.78
C GLY A 16 -3.62 -16.23 -22.70
N HIS A 17 -2.63 -16.22 -21.81
CA HIS A 17 -1.48 -15.31 -21.75
C HIS A 17 -1.70 -13.84 -21.35
N SER A 18 -0.97 -13.48 -20.29
CA SER A 18 -0.37 -12.16 -20.00
C SER A 18 -1.24 -11.06 -19.39
N ARG A 19 -0.54 -10.27 -18.55
CA ARG A 19 -0.87 -8.96 -17.97
C ARG A 19 -1.84 -8.93 -16.79
N ILE A 20 -1.25 -8.81 -15.61
CA ILE A 20 -1.90 -8.22 -14.44
C ILE A 20 -2.01 -6.71 -14.75
N THR A 21 -3.19 -6.25 -15.14
CA THR A 21 -3.57 -4.83 -15.07
C THR A 21 -4.49 -4.63 -13.87
N ASN A 22 -4.24 -3.51 -13.20
CA ASN A 22 -4.93 -2.99 -12.02
C ASN A 22 -6.45 -3.09 -12.10
N GLU A 23 -7.10 -3.46 -10.98
CA GLU A 23 -8.27 -2.78 -10.38
C GLU A 23 -9.05 -3.78 -9.51
N GLU A 24 -8.92 -3.62 -8.19
CA GLU A 24 -9.96 -3.76 -7.16
C GLU A 24 -9.25 -3.81 -5.80
N THR A 25 -9.18 -2.67 -5.10
CA THR A 25 -8.75 -2.59 -3.70
C THR A 25 -9.85 -3.14 -2.80
N ASN A 26 -10.20 -4.41 -2.99
CA ASN A 26 -10.87 -5.21 -1.99
C ASN A 26 -9.81 -6.20 -1.50
N VAL A 27 -9.09 -5.76 -0.48
CA VAL A 27 -7.99 -6.51 0.14
C VAL A 27 -8.61 -7.75 0.78
N GLY A 28 -8.74 -8.83 0.01
CA GLY A 28 -9.42 -10.04 0.46
C GLY A 28 -8.85 -10.53 1.80
N PRO A 29 -9.59 -11.32 2.60
CA PRO A 29 -9.20 -11.71 3.96
C PRO A 29 -7.81 -12.36 4.08
N SER A 30 -7.29 -12.90 2.97
CA SER A 30 -5.93 -13.46 2.89
C SER A 30 -4.83 -12.39 2.92
N ILE A 31 -5.04 -11.25 2.24
CA ILE A 31 -4.05 -10.18 2.15
C ILE A 31 -4.02 -9.37 3.45
N GLN A 32 -5.18 -9.15 4.09
CA GLN A 32 -5.24 -8.55 5.43
C GLN A 32 -4.38 -9.34 6.45
N LYS A 33 -4.50 -10.67 6.46
CA LYS A 33 -3.68 -11.53 7.34
C LYS A 33 -2.19 -11.48 7.02
N GLU A 34 -1.83 -11.30 5.75
CA GLU A 34 -0.42 -11.13 5.37
C GLU A 34 0.13 -9.78 5.82
N ILE A 35 -0.65 -8.70 5.67
CA ILE A 35 -0.29 -7.37 6.17
C ILE A 35 -0.23 -7.36 7.70
N GLU A 36 -1.16 -8.02 8.39
CA GLU A 36 -1.15 -8.17 9.85
C GLU A 36 0.14 -8.82 10.34
N LYS A 37 0.57 -9.92 9.70
CA LYS A 37 1.85 -10.58 9.98
C LYS A 37 3.06 -9.70 9.69
N LEU A 38 2.95 -8.80 8.72
CA LEU A 38 4.01 -7.84 8.38
C LEU A 38 4.14 -6.73 9.41
N ILE A 39 3.02 -6.22 9.95
CA ILE A 39 2.99 -5.07 10.85
C ILE A 39 3.12 -5.44 12.33
N SER A 40 2.61 -6.60 12.75
CA SER A 40 2.60 -7.01 14.16
C SER A 40 3.99 -6.96 14.81
N PRO A 41 5.07 -7.48 14.19
CA PRO A 41 6.41 -7.38 14.75
C PRO A 41 6.97 -5.95 14.86
N LEU A 42 6.37 -4.97 14.16
CA LEU A 42 6.82 -3.56 14.12
C LEU A 42 6.15 -2.70 15.20
N LEU A 43 5.13 -3.23 15.87
CA LEU A 43 4.30 -2.51 16.83
C LEU A 43 4.60 -2.87 18.29
N TRP A 44 5.65 -3.64 18.55
CA TRP A 44 6.05 -4.10 19.89
C TRP A 44 6.25 -2.97 20.92
N ASP A 45 6.64 -1.78 20.44
CA ASP A 45 6.91 -0.57 21.22
C ASP A 45 5.66 0.32 21.40
N ARG A 46 4.52 -0.05 20.83
CA ARG A 46 3.29 0.74 20.85
C ARG A 46 2.20 0.08 21.67
N ASN A 47 1.45 0.90 22.41
CA ASN A 47 0.26 0.46 23.13
C ASN A 47 -0.99 0.47 22.23
N THR A 48 -0.83 0.22 20.93
CA THR A 48 -1.88 0.36 19.91
C THR A 48 -2.10 -0.97 19.21
N ASP A 49 -3.37 -1.38 19.11
CA ASP A 49 -3.79 -2.63 18.48
C ASP A 49 -3.45 -2.66 16.97
N GLU A 50 -2.99 -3.79 16.47
CA GLU A 50 -2.74 -4.02 15.03
C GLU A 50 -4.01 -3.77 14.20
N LYS A 51 -5.18 -4.12 14.76
CA LYS A 51 -6.48 -3.87 14.12
C LYS A 51 -6.73 -2.41 13.82
N TYR A 52 -6.24 -1.49 14.68
CA TYR A 52 -6.37 -0.06 14.43
C TYR A 52 -5.66 0.32 13.13
N TYR A 53 -4.44 -0.18 12.89
CA TYR A 53 -3.70 0.13 11.67
C TYR A 53 -4.29 -0.53 10.43
N LEU A 54 -4.81 -1.76 10.54
CA LEU A 54 -5.52 -2.40 9.44
C LEU A 54 -6.74 -1.56 9.00
N GLN A 55 -7.54 -1.10 9.96
CA GLN A 55 -8.66 -0.18 9.68
C GLN A 55 -8.18 1.13 9.08
N LEU A 56 -7.04 1.65 9.53
CA LEU A 56 -6.47 2.91 9.04
C LEU A 56 -6.01 2.83 7.59
N LEU A 57 -5.44 1.68 7.19
CA LEU A 57 -5.00 1.40 5.82
C LEU A 57 -6.19 1.37 4.85
N GLU A 58 -7.34 0.85 5.29
CA GLU A 58 -8.57 0.71 4.50
C GLU A 58 -9.39 2.01 4.42
N LYS A 59 -9.18 2.92 5.35
CA LYS A 59 -9.94 4.18 5.43
C LYS A 59 -9.61 5.09 4.25
N GLU A 60 -10.62 5.45 3.44
CA GLU A 60 -10.47 6.37 2.30
C GLU A 60 -10.12 7.82 2.73
N LYS A 61 -10.66 8.26 3.87
CA LYS A 61 -10.47 9.63 4.37
C LYS A 61 -9.94 9.60 5.80
N ARG A 62 -8.79 10.23 6.00
CA ARG A 62 -8.08 10.24 7.28
C ARG A 62 -7.95 11.66 7.80
N THR A 63 -7.96 11.80 9.12
CA THR A 63 -7.59 13.04 9.79
C THR A 63 -6.08 13.27 9.67
N SER A 64 -5.63 14.50 9.89
CA SER A 64 -4.19 14.81 9.89
C SER A 64 -3.41 14.05 10.97
N ALA A 65 -4.05 13.66 12.08
CA ALA A 65 -3.43 12.84 13.11
C ALA A 65 -3.26 11.39 12.64
N GLU A 66 -4.31 10.81 12.07
CA GLU A 66 -4.30 9.47 11.48
C GLU A 66 -3.26 9.33 10.36
N GLU A 67 -3.12 10.35 9.51
CA GLU A 67 -2.13 10.35 8.43
C GLU A 67 -0.68 10.36 8.98
N LYS A 68 -0.43 11.07 10.09
CA LYS A 68 0.88 11.04 10.76
C LYS A 68 1.18 9.68 11.40
N GLU A 69 0.16 9.02 11.96
CA GLU A 69 0.29 7.67 12.49
C GLU A 69 0.64 6.66 11.38
N LEU A 70 -0.03 6.75 10.22
CA LEU A 70 0.32 5.93 9.06
C LEU A 70 1.71 6.22 8.53
N GLN A 71 2.11 7.49 8.42
CA GLN A 71 3.48 7.83 8.01
C GLN A 71 4.51 7.18 8.94
N SER A 72 4.26 7.21 10.25
CA SER A 72 5.12 6.55 11.24
C SER A 72 5.18 5.04 11.03
N LEU A 73 4.04 4.40 10.73
CA LEU A 73 4.00 2.98 10.39
C LEU A 73 4.76 2.69 9.09
N TYR A 74 4.58 3.47 8.03
CA TYR A 74 5.26 3.29 6.76
C TYR A 74 6.78 3.42 6.92
N ILE A 75 7.25 4.41 7.68
CA ILE A 75 8.67 4.56 8.03
C ILE A 75 9.19 3.26 8.67
N LYS A 76 8.47 2.69 9.65
CA LYS A 76 8.85 1.41 10.25
C LYS A 76 8.88 0.30 9.22
N ILE A 77 7.82 0.12 8.42
CA ILE A 77 7.76 -0.94 7.40
C ILE A 77 8.97 -0.84 6.46
N LEU A 78 9.31 0.35 5.96
CA LEU A 78 10.43 0.56 5.03
C LEU A 78 11.81 0.42 5.69
N ASN A 79 11.93 0.67 7.00
CA ASN A 79 13.17 0.43 7.75
C ASN A 79 13.44 -1.07 7.94
N PHE A 80 12.39 -1.88 8.13
CA PHE A 80 12.53 -3.31 8.46
C PHE A 80 12.34 -4.25 7.27
N ASN A 81 11.77 -3.78 6.15
CA ASN A 81 11.47 -4.60 4.99
C ASN A 81 12.08 -4.02 3.72
N ASN A 82 12.51 -4.89 2.80
CA ASN A 82 12.94 -4.44 1.48
C ASN A 82 11.74 -4.00 0.60
N TRP A 83 12.02 -3.23 -0.45
CA TRP A 83 10.98 -2.67 -1.32
C TRP A 83 10.18 -3.73 -2.09
N HIS A 84 10.77 -4.89 -2.39
CA HIS A 84 10.03 -5.98 -3.04
C HIS A 84 8.95 -6.54 -2.12
N THR A 85 9.23 -6.69 -0.83
CA THR A 85 8.23 -7.11 0.17
C THR A 85 7.07 -6.13 0.21
N VAL A 86 7.37 -4.82 0.22
CA VAL A 86 6.35 -3.77 0.24
C VAL A 86 5.47 -3.84 -0.99
N VAL A 87 6.07 -3.87 -2.18
CA VAL A 87 5.32 -3.95 -3.44
C VAL A 87 4.49 -5.23 -3.52
N LYS A 88 5.00 -6.36 -3.02
CA LYS A 88 4.26 -7.62 -2.98
C LYS A 88 2.97 -7.54 -2.17
N HIS A 89 2.98 -6.84 -1.03
CA HIS A 89 1.84 -6.82 -0.10
C HIS A 89 0.88 -5.66 -0.35
N PHE A 90 1.39 -4.51 -0.79
CA PHE A 90 0.59 -3.30 -1.00
C PHE A 90 0.30 -2.99 -2.48
N GLY A 91 1.07 -3.59 -3.39
CA GLY A 91 1.03 -3.24 -4.81
C GLY A 91 1.86 -1.99 -5.15
N VAL A 92 2.26 -1.88 -6.42
CA VAL A 92 3.14 -0.79 -6.90
C VAL A 92 2.47 0.57 -6.71
N LYS A 93 1.22 0.71 -7.15
CA LYS A 93 0.48 1.98 -7.09
C LYS A 93 0.37 2.52 -5.66
N TYR A 94 -0.12 1.69 -4.73
CA TYR A 94 -0.25 2.08 -3.33
C TYR A 94 1.11 2.40 -2.69
N ALA A 95 2.13 1.58 -2.97
CA ALA A 95 3.47 1.82 -2.47
C ALA A 95 4.00 3.20 -2.92
N VAL A 96 3.84 3.56 -4.18
CA VAL A 96 4.29 4.86 -4.73
C VAL A 96 3.48 6.02 -4.15
N GLU A 97 2.15 5.92 -4.12
CA GLU A 97 1.26 7.03 -3.75
C GLU A 97 1.21 7.28 -2.23
N GLN A 98 1.36 6.25 -1.41
CA GLN A 98 1.13 6.32 0.05
C GLN A 98 2.42 6.13 0.85
N MET A 99 3.23 5.13 0.50
CA MET A 99 4.37 4.70 1.32
C MET A 99 5.68 5.37 0.91
N LEU A 100 5.88 5.64 -0.37
CA LEU A 100 7.11 6.25 -0.91
C LEU A 100 6.95 7.76 -1.12
N THR A 101 6.13 8.40 -0.29
CA THR A 101 6.00 9.86 -0.30
C THR A 101 7.25 10.53 0.25
N GLU A 102 7.46 11.79 -0.12
CA GLU A 102 8.59 12.58 0.35
C GLU A 102 8.70 12.61 1.89
N ASN A 103 7.56 12.74 2.58
CA ASN A 103 7.52 12.79 4.03
C ASN A 103 7.98 11.48 4.67
N VAL A 104 7.55 10.34 4.12
CA VAL A 104 7.96 9.02 4.62
C VAL A 104 9.43 8.78 4.34
N ILE A 105 9.89 9.04 3.11
CA ILE A 105 11.29 8.84 2.70
C ILE A 105 12.24 9.68 3.57
N ARG A 106 11.89 10.94 3.85
CA ARG A 106 12.69 11.80 4.75
C ARG A 106 12.79 11.26 6.17
N GLY A 107 11.79 10.52 6.64
CA GLY A 107 11.78 9.84 7.94
C GLY A 107 12.68 8.60 8.01
N LEU A 108 13.18 8.09 6.88
CA LEU A 108 14.03 6.91 6.85
C LEU A 108 15.44 7.18 7.38
N PHE A 109 15.96 6.20 8.11
CA PHE A 109 17.32 6.16 8.64
C PHE A 109 17.91 4.76 8.48
N PRO A 110 19.17 4.59 8.03
CA PRO A 110 20.17 5.64 7.80
C PRO A 110 20.07 6.33 6.42
N ARG A 111 20.86 7.39 6.18
CA ARG A 111 20.86 8.14 4.91
C ARG A 111 21.00 7.27 3.64
N PRO A 112 21.82 6.19 3.62
CA PRO A 112 21.86 5.29 2.46
C PRO A 112 20.51 4.62 2.16
N LEU A 113 19.73 4.29 3.19
CA LEU A 113 18.40 3.71 3.03
C LEU A 113 17.45 4.72 2.37
N ARG A 114 17.51 5.98 2.80
CA ARG A 114 16.75 7.07 2.17
C ARG A 114 17.03 7.18 0.67
N LYS A 115 18.31 7.27 0.29
CA LYS A 115 18.72 7.33 -1.13
C LYS A 115 18.24 6.13 -1.93
N LYS A 116 18.28 4.93 -1.33
CA LYS A 116 17.75 3.72 -1.94
C LYS A 116 16.26 3.86 -2.24
N TYR A 117 15.46 4.35 -1.30
CA TYR A 117 14.02 4.50 -1.50
C TYR A 117 13.63 5.68 -2.39
N GLU A 118 14.44 6.74 -2.45
CA GLU A 118 14.32 7.80 -3.47
C GLU A 118 14.48 7.21 -4.88
N PHE A 119 15.52 6.39 -5.08
CA PHE A 119 15.74 5.70 -6.35
C PHE A 119 14.59 4.73 -6.69
N VAL A 120 14.17 3.90 -5.72
CA VAL A 120 13.05 2.96 -5.90
C VAL A 120 11.77 3.69 -6.29
N ARG A 121 11.46 4.81 -5.64
CA ARG A 121 10.29 5.63 -5.99
C ARG A 121 10.34 6.05 -7.45
N ASN A 122 11.49 6.59 -7.91
CA ASN A 122 11.64 7.05 -9.29
C ASN A 122 11.41 5.89 -10.28
N VAL A 123 12.04 4.74 -10.05
CA VAL A 123 11.89 3.55 -10.92
C VAL A 123 10.45 3.05 -10.95
N LEU A 124 9.79 2.98 -9.80
CA LEU A 124 8.40 2.50 -9.74
C LEU A 124 7.40 3.50 -10.32
N SER A 125 7.67 4.80 -10.21
CA SER A 125 6.85 5.85 -10.82
C SER A 125 6.93 5.87 -12.34
N GLU A 126 8.07 5.50 -12.93
CA GLU A 126 8.21 5.37 -14.40
C GLU A 126 7.48 4.14 -14.96
N ALA A 127 7.19 3.15 -14.12
CA ALA A 127 6.52 1.90 -14.50
C ALA A 127 4.98 1.96 -14.40
N LEU A 128 4.42 3.06 -13.90
CA LEU A 128 2.97 3.31 -13.75
C LEU A 128 2.43 4.16 -14.89
#